data_AF-A0A1V6PHH3-F1
#
_entry.id   AF-A0A1V6PHH3-F1
#
_cell.length_a   1.000
_cell.length_b   1.000
_cell.length_c   1.000
_cell.angle_alpha   90.00
_cell.angle_beta   90.00
_cell.angle_gamma   90.00
#
_symmetry.space_group_name_H-M   'P 1'
#
loop_
_entity.id
_entity.type
_entity.pdbx_description
1 polymer ?
#
loop_
_entity_poly.entity_id
_entity_poly.type
_entity_poly.pdbx_seq_one_letter_code
_entity_poly.pdbx_strand_id
1 'polypeptide(L)'
;MEYPGLRSETRHGCVQVTETTEELKSLALERRRNEIEQKIRKCTGFRWIAEALVGGDLTSLDTNTFDPLMAQAENPNFTVEELSSALKNHLKENRVVFVGHNCFTDLVFFYHHFIGKLPDTVEEFKALVHCVFPLVIDTKYLFTYNEVTSNAQSSLGDANKELARVAFPKIIIDSAYSKYAWSQSLHEAGYDSMLAAILFIKLSAQLHKEGKMPGNTKGTLREMNIGIANGQPFSVQDLFNSVTNGRSKRAQSTSSDKGDGGKDSDIHSPEGSLGSLAESANGAVADMVRNGLLVPRFGSEFWNIYGNKLRVFGTHEGILDLGEMIGEVI
;
A
#
# COMPACT_ATOMS: atom_id res chain seq x y z
N MET A 1 -24.43 42.18 -32.22
CA MET A 1 -23.31 41.35 -32.71
C MET A 1 -22.47 40.98 -31.51
N GLU A 2 -22.39 39.69 -31.19
CA GLU A 2 -21.40 39.18 -30.24
C GLU A 2 -20.15 38.77 -31.05
N TYR A 3 -18.97 39.10 -30.55
CA TYR A 3 -17.68 38.80 -31.19
C TYR A 3 -16.91 37.77 -30.35
N PRO A 4 -17.24 36.46 -30.46
CA PRO A 4 -16.74 35.41 -29.55
C PRO A 4 -15.23 35.10 -29.68
N GLY A 5 -14.52 35.70 -30.65
CA GLY A 5 -13.07 35.57 -30.83
C GLY A 5 -12.25 36.75 -30.29
N LEU A 6 -12.89 37.82 -29.82
CA LEU A 6 -12.21 39.04 -29.39
C LEU A 6 -12.28 39.18 -27.87
N ARG A 7 -11.14 39.41 -27.22
CA ARG A 7 -11.06 39.69 -25.79
C ARG A 7 -10.63 41.13 -25.59
N SER A 8 -11.38 41.88 -24.80
CA SER A 8 -11.04 43.26 -24.42
C SER A 8 -10.33 43.28 -23.07
N GLU A 9 -9.14 43.86 -23.02
CA GLU A 9 -8.42 44.15 -21.78
C GLU A 9 -8.25 45.67 -21.62
N THR A 10 -8.62 46.18 -20.45
CA THR A 10 -8.41 47.59 -20.10
C THR A 10 -6.97 47.78 -19.67
N ARG A 11 -6.21 48.60 -20.41
CA ARG A 11 -4.88 49.08 -20.00
C ARG A 11 -4.96 50.57 -19.63
N HIS A 12 -3.92 51.09 -18.98
CA HIS A 12 -3.87 52.50 -18.58
C HIS A 12 -4.03 53.42 -19.81
N GLY A 13 -5.23 53.99 -19.97
CA GLY A 13 -5.56 54.96 -21.01
C GLY A 13 -6.15 54.39 -22.31
N CYS A 14 -6.29 53.07 -22.47
CA CYS A 14 -6.91 52.49 -23.68
C CYS A 14 -7.54 51.10 -23.42
N VAL A 15 -8.44 50.69 -24.31
CA VAL A 15 -8.96 49.31 -24.38
C VAL A 15 -8.22 48.60 -25.50
N GLN A 16 -7.46 47.57 -25.16
CA GLN A 16 -6.79 46.72 -26.12
C GLN A 16 -7.72 45.56 -26.46
N VAL A 17 -8.06 45.41 -27.75
CA VAL A 17 -8.83 44.29 -28.27
C VAL A 17 -7.86 43.34 -28.95
N THR A 18 -7.72 42.14 -28.41
CA THR A 18 -6.87 41.09 -28.98
C THR A 18 -7.72 39.96 -29.53
N GLU A 19 -7.35 39.50 -30.72
CA GLU A 19 -7.90 38.29 -31.31
C GLU A 19 -7.34 37.09 -30.57
N THR A 20 -8.23 36.29 -29.99
CA THR A 20 -7.86 35.12 -29.22
C THR A 20 -7.93 33.93 -30.15
N THR A 21 -6.78 33.52 -30.69
CA THR A 21 -6.67 32.30 -31.50
C THR A 21 -7.04 31.07 -30.67
N GLU A 22 -7.56 30.03 -31.31
CA GLU A 22 -7.89 28.76 -30.63
C GLU A 22 -6.67 28.15 -29.92
N GLU A 23 -5.47 28.38 -30.43
CA GLU A 23 -4.19 27.99 -29.81
C GLU A 23 -3.90 28.76 -28.51
N LEU A 24 -4.22 30.05 -28.44
CA LEU A 24 -4.06 30.83 -27.20
C LEU A 24 -5.10 30.43 -26.16
N LYS A 25 -6.32 30.08 -26.59
CA LYS A 25 -7.36 29.53 -25.70
C LYS A 25 -6.95 28.17 -25.13
N SER A 26 -6.42 27.28 -25.98
CA SER A 26 -5.96 25.95 -25.55
C SER A 26 -4.78 26.05 -24.59
N LEU A 27 -3.79 26.90 -24.86
CA LEU A 27 -2.66 27.15 -23.95
C LEU A 27 -3.10 27.75 -22.61
N ALA A 28 -4.08 28.67 -22.62
CA ALA A 28 -4.62 29.25 -21.39
C ALA A 28 -5.41 28.22 -20.56
N LEU A 29 -6.20 27.36 -21.21
CA LEU A 29 -6.88 26.22 -20.58
C LEU A 29 -5.88 25.22 -20.00
N GLU A 30 -4.81 24.93 -20.72
CA GLU A 30 -3.75 24.01 -20.29
C GLU A 30 -2.98 24.56 -19.08
N ARG A 31 -2.58 25.84 -19.10
CA ARG A 31 -2.01 26.49 -17.91
C ARG A 31 -2.95 26.43 -16.72
N ARG A 32 -4.24 26.74 -16.94
CA ARG A 32 -5.22 26.72 -15.85
C ARG A 32 -5.42 25.33 -15.28
N ARG A 33 -5.46 24.31 -16.14
CA ARG A 33 -5.50 22.90 -15.75
C ARG A 33 -4.28 22.55 -14.92
N ASN A 34 -3.07 22.88 -15.38
CA ASN A 34 -1.83 22.61 -14.67
C ASN A 34 -1.76 23.32 -13.30
N GLU A 35 -2.24 24.56 -13.20
CA GLU A 35 -2.33 25.31 -11.93
C GLU A 35 -3.30 24.63 -10.94
N ILE A 36 -4.47 24.21 -11.41
CA ILE A 36 -5.46 23.50 -10.58
C ILE A 36 -4.87 22.16 -10.13
N GLU A 37 -4.23 21.44 -11.03
CA GLU A 37 -3.61 20.15 -10.75
C GLU A 37 -2.46 20.29 -9.74
N GLN A 38 -1.61 21.32 -9.85
CA GLN A 38 -0.59 21.62 -8.86
C GLN A 38 -1.17 22.00 -7.50
N LYS A 39 -2.28 22.75 -7.46
CA LYS A 39 -2.98 23.07 -6.21
C LYS A 39 -3.58 21.82 -5.57
N ILE A 40 -4.23 20.97 -6.37
CA ILE A 40 -4.71 19.67 -5.93
C ILE A 40 -3.53 18.89 -5.35
N ARG A 41 -2.42 18.73 -6.07
CA ARG A 41 -1.21 18.03 -5.62
C ARG A 41 -0.66 18.55 -4.29
N LYS A 42 -0.60 19.87 -4.09
CA LYS A 42 -0.20 20.47 -2.81
C LYS A 42 -1.17 20.14 -1.67
N CYS A 43 -2.46 20.10 -1.97
CA CYS A 43 -3.50 19.66 -1.02
C CYS A 43 -3.57 18.13 -0.87
N THR A 44 -2.95 17.38 -1.78
CA THR A 44 -3.02 15.92 -1.87
C THR A 44 -2.22 15.25 -0.75
N GLY A 45 -1.27 15.96 -0.13
CA GLY A 45 -0.69 15.62 1.17
C GLY A 45 -0.34 14.13 1.34
N PHE A 46 -0.92 13.48 2.34
CA PHE A 46 -0.72 12.08 2.71
C PHE A 46 -1.18 11.05 1.65
N ARG A 47 -1.89 11.47 0.59
CA ARG A 47 -2.48 10.53 -0.37
C ARG A 47 -1.46 9.67 -1.11
N TRP A 48 -0.24 10.17 -1.36
CA TRP A 48 0.78 9.35 -2.01
C TRP A 48 1.12 8.09 -1.19
N ILE A 49 0.93 8.11 0.14
CA ILE A 49 1.06 6.91 0.98
C ILE A 49 -0.05 5.93 0.65
N ALA A 50 -1.28 6.41 0.46
CA ALA A 50 -2.37 5.53 0.04
C ALA A 50 -2.12 4.93 -1.35
N GLU A 51 -1.66 5.73 -2.33
CA GLU A 51 -1.26 5.24 -3.65
C GLU A 51 -0.12 4.21 -3.52
N ALA A 52 0.88 4.46 -2.68
CA ALA A 52 1.99 3.54 -2.46
C ALA A 52 1.53 2.21 -1.86
N LEU A 53 0.60 2.25 -0.89
CA LEU A 53 0.08 1.07 -0.21
C LEU A 53 -0.71 0.15 -1.16
N VAL A 54 -1.48 0.73 -2.09
CA VAL A 54 -2.27 -0.02 -3.07
C VAL A 54 -1.52 -0.24 -4.41
N GLY A 55 -0.30 0.30 -4.49
CA GLY A 55 0.54 0.42 -5.69
C GLY A 55 -0.16 1.05 -6.90
N GLY A 56 -0.85 2.15 -6.63
CA GLY A 56 -1.42 3.06 -7.62
C GLY A 56 -0.35 3.98 -8.24
N ASP A 57 -0.77 5.19 -8.63
CA ASP A 57 0.09 6.08 -9.40
C ASP A 57 0.94 7.00 -8.52
N LEU A 58 2.26 6.80 -8.57
CA LEU A 58 3.27 7.62 -7.90
C LEU A 58 4.02 8.56 -8.85
N THR A 59 3.64 8.65 -10.13
CA THR A 59 4.33 9.52 -11.11
C THR A 59 4.32 10.98 -10.66
N SER A 60 3.23 11.44 -10.05
CA SER A 60 3.07 12.82 -9.58
C SER A 60 3.78 13.15 -8.27
N LEU A 61 4.40 12.18 -7.59
CA LEU A 61 5.14 12.42 -6.34
C LEU A 61 6.44 13.18 -6.65
N ASP A 62 6.59 14.36 -6.05
CA ASP A 62 7.75 15.23 -6.27
C ASP A 62 9.04 14.59 -5.72
N THR A 63 10.13 14.64 -6.49
CA THR A 63 11.42 14.06 -6.11
C THR A 63 12.00 14.75 -4.87
N ASN A 64 11.78 16.07 -4.75
CA ASN A 64 12.26 16.87 -3.62
C ASN A 64 11.64 16.46 -2.28
N THR A 65 10.57 15.66 -2.29
CA THR A 65 9.99 15.06 -1.07
C THR A 65 11.03 14.26 -0.29
N PHE A 66 12.04 13.71 -0.97
CA PHE A 66 13.07 12.85 -0.40
C PHE A 66 14.36 13.59 -0.02
N ASP A 67 14.45 14.91 -0.26
CA ASP A 67 15.63 15.72 0.12
C ASP A 67 16.02 15.58 1.60
N PRO A 68 15.07 15.54 2.57
CA PRO A 68 15.43 15.35 3.97
C PRO A 68 16.12 14.02 4.26
N LEU A 69 15.87 12.98 3.45
CA LEU A 69 16.54 11.68 3.59
C LEU A 69 17.97 11.75 3.04
N MET A 70 18.19 12.49 1.95
CA MET A 70 19.51 12.72 1.40
C MET A 70 20.42 13.48 2.36
N ALA A 71 19.85 14.43 3.10
CA ALA A 71 20.57 15.18 4.13
C ALA A 71 21.02 14.32 5.33
N GLN A 72 20.41 13.13 5.53
CA GLN A 72 20.76 12.19 6.59
C GLN A 72 21.77 11.12 6.13
N ALA A 73 21.98 10.97 4.81
CA ALA A 73 22.92 10.01 4.28
C ALA A 73 24.36 10.54 4.37
N GLU A 74 25.26 9.77 4.99
CA GLU A 74 26.69 10.06 4.95
C GLU A 74 27.25 9.71 3.56
N ASN A 75 27.62 10.72 2.76
CA ASN A 75 28.16 10.56 1.39
C ASN A 75 27.32 9.64 0.49
N PRO A 76 26.09 10.05 0.10
CA PRO A 76 25.27 9.22 -0.78
C PRO A 76 25.92 9.04 -2.15
N ASN A 77 26.01 7.79 -2.61
CA ASN A 77 26.52 7.42 -3.94
C ASN A 77 25.44 7.46 -5.04
N PHE A 78 24.29 8.06 -4.75
CA PHE A 78 23.12 8.11 -5.65
C PHE A 78 22.46 9.48 -5.58
N THR A 79 21.73 9.87 -6.62
CA THR A 79 20.98 11.15 -6.66
C THR A 79 19.57 11.01 -6.06
N VAL A 80 18.92 12.14 -5.77
CA VAL A 80 17.53 12.16 -5.27
C VAL A 80 16.59 11.53 -6.30
N GLU A 81 16.84 11.75 -7.59
CA GLU A 81 16.06 11.19 -8.69
C GLU A 81 16.22 9.68 -8.78
N GLU A 82 17.44 9.16 -8.62
CA GLU A 82 17.72 7.72 -8.59
C GLU A 82 17.01 7.06 -7.41
N LEU A 83 17.11 7.65 -6.21
CA LEU A 83 16.39 7.18 -5.02
C LEU A 83 14.88 7.18 -5.24
N SER A 84 14.33 8.30 -5.74
CA SER A 84 12.89 8.45 -5.96
C SER A 84 12.38 7.46 -7.00
N SER A 85 13.10 7.29 -8.11
CA SER A 85 12.76 6.31 -9.15
C SER A 85 12.77 4.89 -8.61
N ALA A 86 13.83 4.51 -7.89
CA ALA A 86 13.95 3.18 -7.31
C ALA A 86 12.85 2.90 -6.28
N LEU A 87 12.52 3.86 -5.41
CA LEU A 87 11.45 3.72 -4.44
C LEU A 87 10.08 3.57 -5.13
N LYS A 88 9.79 4.40 -6.14
CA LYS A 88 8.54 4.31 -6.91
C LYS A 88 8.39 2.96 -7.60
N ASN A 89 9.46 2.44 -8.20
CA ASN A 89 9.45 1.12 -8.83
C ASN A 89 9.25 0.02 -7.78
N HIS A 90 9.97 0.09 -6.66
CA HIS A 90 9.84 -0.87 -5.57
C HIS A 90 8.40 -0.95 -5.03
N LEU A 91 7.76 0.20 -4.79
CA LEU A 91 6.38 0.28 -4.31
C LEU A 91 5.34 -0.15 -5.37
N LYS A 92 5.65 0.00 -6.66
CA LYS A 92 4.81 -0.51 -7.75
C LYS A 92 4.89 -2.02 -7.89
N GLU A 93 6.09 -2.58 -7.75
CA GLU A 93 6.36 -4.02 -7.93
C GLU A 93 6.02 -4.85 -6.69
N ASN A 94 6.01 -4.24 -5.49
CA ASN A 94 5.82 -4.95 -4.23
C ASN A 94 4.60 -4.39 -3.49
N ARG A 95 3.64 -5.26 -3.19
CA ARG A 95 2.55 -4.94 -2.26
C ARG A 95 2.97 -5.27 -0.84
N VAL A 96 2.72 -4.32 0.07
CA VAL A 96 3.01 -4.52 1.50
C VAL A 96 1.89 -5.32 2.16
N VAL A 97 2.25 -6.09 3.19
CA VAL A 97 1.26 -6.74 4.06
C VAL A 97 0.59 -5.68 4.92
N PHE A 98 -0.73 -5.59 4.85
CA PHE A 98 -1.49 -4.69 5.72
C PHE A 98 -1.67 -5.35 7.09
N VAL A 99 -1.13 -4.76 8.14
CA VAL A 99 -1.26 -5.28 9.51
C VAL A 99 -2.06 -4.29 10.34
N GLY A 100 -3.12 -4.76 11.01
CA GLY A 100 -3.91 -3.95 11.93
C GLY A 100 -4.48 -4.78 13.09
N HIS A 101 -5.20 -4.14 14.01
CA HIS A 101 -5.87 -4.81 15.11
C HIS A 101 -7.36 -4.53 15.04
N ASN A 102 -8.18 -5.55 14.76
CA ASN A 102 -9.61 -5.39 14.51
C ASN A 102 -9.88 -4.36 13.38
N CYS A 103 -9.13 -4.48 12.28
CA CYS A 103 -8.95 -3.43 11.29
C CYS A 103 -10.02 -3.38 10.18
N PHE A 104 -11.13 -4.10 10.33
CA PHE A 104 -12.21 -4.07 9.34
C PHE A 104 -12.73 -2.64 9.09
N THR A 105 -13.02 -1.89 10.15
CA THR A 105 -13.48 -0.50 10.02
C THR A 105 -12.41 0.42 9.46
N ASP A 106 -11.14 0.16 9.77
CA ASP A 106 -10.01 0.93 9.23
C ASP A 106 -9.92 0.77 7.71
N LEU A 107 -10.13 -0.45 7.21
CA LEU A 107 -10.18 -0.73 5.77
C LEU A 107 -11.39 -0.06 5.10
N VAL A 108 -12.55 -0.04 5.75
CA VAL A 108 -13.75 0.66 5.24
C VAL A 108 -13.46 2.16 5.13
N PHE A 109 -12.90 2.77 6.17
CA PHE A 109 -12.55 4.20 6.12
C PHE A 109 -11.45 4.47 5.11
N PHE A 110 -10.41 3.65 5.05
CA PHE A 110 -9.33 3.80 4.09
C PHE A 110 -9.86 3.77 2.66
N TYR A 111 -10.68 2.77 2.34
CA TYR A 111 -11.31 2.65 1.02
C TYR A 111 -12.17 3.88 0.71
N HIS A 112 -13.03 4.28 1.64
CA HIS A 112 -13.95 5.40 1.42
C HIS A 112 -13.23 6.73 1.15
N HIS A 113 -12.14 6.99 1.88
CA HIS A 113 -11.43 8.27 1.83
C HIS A 113 -10.39 8.33 0.72
N PHE A 114 -9.71 7.21 0.46
CA PHE A 114 -8.54 7.19 -0.41
C PHE A 114 -8.73 6.41 -1.69
N ILE A 115 -9.79 5.63 -1.84
CA ILE A 115 -9.96 4.77 -3.02
C ILE A 115 -11.23 5.19 -3.79
N GLY A 116 -12.38 5.21 -3.12
CA GLY A 116 -13.63 5.57 -3.80
C GLY A 116 -14.88 5.35 -2.95
N LYS A 117 -16.04 5.42 -3.60
CA LYS A 117 -17.32 5.13 -2.94
C LYS A 117 -17.37 3.67 -2.51
N LEU A 118 -17.82 3.43 -1.28
CA LEU A 118 -18.09 2.07 -0.81
C LEU A 118 -19.13 1.40 -1.72
N PRO A 119 -18.96 0.11 -2.04
CA PRO A 119 -19.94 -0.64 -2.80
C PRO A 119 -21.21 -0.90 -1.96
N ASP A 120 -22.28 -1.34 -2.62
CA ASP A 120 -23.58 -1.54 -1.98
C ASP A 120 -23.62 -2.82 -1.14
N THR A 121 -22.69 -3.76 -1.36
CA THR A 121 -22.65 -5.06 -0.68
C THR A 121 -21.31 -5.33 0.00
N VAL A 122 -21.34 -6.14 1.07
CA VAL A 122 -20.12 -6.54 1.79
C VAL A 122 -19.27 -7.44 0.92
N GLU A 123 -19.88 -8.29 0.09
CA GLU A 123 -19.22 -9.20 -0.83
C GLU A 123 -18.36 -8.45 -1.86
N GLU A 124 -18.91 -7.39 -2.46
CA GLU A 124 -18.17 -6.51 -3.36
C GLU A 124 -17.05 -5.77 -2.61
N PHE A 125 -17.32 -5.28 -1.40
CA PHE A 125 -16.30 -4.62 -0.58
C PHE A 125 -15.12 -5.54 -0.30
N LYS A 126 -15.37 -6.80 0.06
CA LYS A 126 -14.32 -7.81 0.28
C LYS A 126 -13.48 -8.02 -0.97
N ALA A 127 -14.12 -8.21 -2.12
CA ALA A 127 -13.42 -8.43 -3.39
C ALA A 127 -12.53 -7.23 -3.77
N LEU A 128 -13.03 -6.02 -3.58
CA LEU A 128 -12.30 -4.78 -3.86
C LEU A 128 -11.13 -4.58 -2.90
N VAL A 129 -11.33 -4.81 -1.59
CA VAL A 129 -10.28 -4.75 -0.58
C VAL A 129 -9.19 -5.79 -0.85
N HIS A 130 -9.57 -7.03 -1.16
CA HIS A 130 -8.62 -8.10 -1.48
C HIS A 130 -7.80 -7.80 -2.75
N CYS A 131 -8.40 -7.09 -3.71
CA CYS A 131 -7.70 -6.63 -4.91
C CYS A 131 -6.62 -5.58 -4.59
N VAL A 132 -6.88 -4.66 -3.67
CA VAL A 132 -5.92 -3.57 -3.34
C VAL A 132 -4.94 -3.97 -2.24
N PHE A 133 -5.35 -4.83 -1.32
CA PHE A 133 -4.56 -5.41 -0.24
C PHE A 133 -4.61 -6.93 -0.35
N PRO A 134 -3.72 -7.55 -1.16
CA PRO A 134 -3.72 -9.00 -1.37
C PRO A 134 -3.52 -9.81 -0.09
N LEU A 135 -2.91 -9.19 0.92
CA LEU A 135 -2.62 -9.83 2.20
C LEU A 135 -2.83 -8.87 3.37
N VAL A 136 -3.84 -9.20 4.17
CA VAL A 136 -4.20 -8.48 5.39
C VAL A 136 -4.03 -9.39 6.61
N ILE A 137 -3.45 -8.86 7.68
CA ILE A 137 -3.37 -9.49 8.99
C ILE A 137 -4.17 -8.67 9.99
N ASP A 138 -5.21 -9.29 10.53
CA ASP A 138 -5.87 -8.80 11.74
C ASP A 138 -5.24 -9.47 12.96
N THR A 139 -4.47 -8.69 13.71
CA THR A 139 -3.78 -9.17 14.92
C THR A 139 -4.72 -9.56 16.03
N LYS A 140 -5.97 -9.06 16.05
CA LYS A 140 -6.98 -9.53 17.00
C LYS A 140 -7.40 -10.96 16.67
N TYR A 141 -7.61 -11.25 15.39
CA TYR A 141 -7.87 -12.61 14.94
C TYR A 141 -6.67 -13.52 15.24
N LEU A 142 -5.45 -13.11 14.87
CA LEU A 142 -4.22 -13.85 15.16
C LEU A 142 -4.07 -14.19 16.65
N PHE A 143 -4.35 -13.22 17.54
CA PHE A 143 -4.24 -13.40 18.98
C PHE A 143 -5.32 -14.31 19.57
N THR A 144 -6.53 -14.30 19.01
CA THR A 144 -7.69 -15.06 19.55
C THR A 144 -7.92 -16.39 18.86
N TYR A 145 -7.13 -16.73 17.83
CA TYR A 145 -7.30 -17.94 17.05
C TYR A 145 -7.00 -19.20 17.89
N ASN A 146 -7.94 -20.16 17.88
CA ASN A 146 -7.91 -21.42 18.64
C ASN A 146 -7.88 -21.30 20.17
N GLU A 147 -7.97 -20.10 20.75
CA GLU A 147 -8.08 -19.93 22.19
C GLU A 147 -9.54 -19.70 22.62
N VAL A 148 -10.04 -20.56 23.52
CA VAL A 148 -11.31 -20.40 24.27
C VAL A 148 -11.14 -19.39 25.42
N THR A 149 -10.08 -18.55 25.39
CA THR A 149 -9.76 -17.59 26.45
C THR A 149 -10.79 -16.46 26.38
N SER A 150 -11.83 -16.63 27.20
CA SER A 150 -12.84 -15.67 27.61
C SER A 150 -12.55 -14.23 27.15
N ASN A 151 -13.35 -13.78 26.19
CA ASN A 151 -13.36 -12.55 25.38
C ASN A 151 -13.11 -11.18 26.08
N ALA A 152 -12.69 -11.13 27.33
CA ALA A 152 -12.54 -9.92 28.13
C ALA A 152 -11.20 -9.19 27.97
N GLN A 153 -10.15 -9.81 27.41
CA GLN A 153 -8.78 -9.24 27.36
C GLN A 153 -8.14 -9.20 25.97
N SER A 154 -8.93 -9.25 24.89
CA SER A 154 -8.40 -9.16 23.50
C SER A 154 -8.23 -7.73 22.98
N SER A 155 -8.23 -6.72 23.86
CA SER A 155 -7.93 -5.34 23.47
C SER A 155 -6.46 -5.24 23.07
N LEU A 156 -6.14 -4.34 22.14
CA LEU A 156 -4.76 -4.13 21.69
C LEU A 156 -3.80 -3.85 22.86
N GLY A 157 -4.25 -3.05 23.83
CA GLY A 157 -3.48 -2.70 25.02
C GLY A 157 -3.24 -3.90 25.94
N ASP A 158 -4.26 -4.74 26.16
CA ASP A 158 -4.12 -5.90 27.04
C ASP A 158 -3.29 -7.01 26.40
N ALA A 159 -3.49 -7.29 25.10
CA ALA A 159 -2.66 -8.22 24.34
C ALA A 159 -1.18 -7.81 24.35
N ASN A 160 -0.88 -6.51 24.20
CA ASN A 160 0.50 -6.01 24.30
C ASN A 160 1.08 -6.12 25.72
N LYS A 161 0.29 -5.92 26.78
CA LYS A 161 0.74 -6.13 28.17
C LYS A 161 1.09 -7.59 28.42
N GLU A 162 0.30 -8.52 27.90
CA GLU A 162 0.57 -9.95 28.01
C GLU A 162 1.90 -10.30 27.33
N LEU A 163 2.09 -9.83 26.09
CA LEU A 163 3.30 -10.07 25.31
C LEU A 163 4.51 -9.24 25.76
N ALA A 164 4.35 -8.28 26.67
CA ALA A 164 5.49 -7.57 27.25
C ALA A 164 6.44 -8.53 28.01
N ARG A 165 5.92 -9.65 28.52
CA ARG A 165 6.70 -10.71 29.19
C ARG A 165 7.53 -11.56 28.24
N VAL A 166 7.21 -11.52 26.94
CA VAL A 166 7.89 -12.31 25.91
C VAL A 166 9.19 -11.59 25.53
N ALA A 167 10.32 -12.17 25.92
CA ALA A 167 11.66 -11.57 25.74
C ALA A 167 12.15 -11.54 24.28
N PHE A 168 11.61 -12.42 23.42
CA PHE A 168 12.02 -12.55 22.03
C PHE A 168 10.83 -12.42 21.06
N PRO A 169 10.97 -11.68 19.95
CA PRO A 169 12.11 -10.85 19.60
C PRO A 169 12.14 -9.56 20.43
N LYS A 170 13.35 -9.05 20.67
CA LYS A 170 13.54 -7.74 21.30
C LYS A 170 13.22 -6.66 20.29
N ILE A 171 12.18 -5.89 20.56
CA ILE A 171 11.83 -4.72 19.75
C ILE A 171 12.57 -3.50 20.29
N ILE A 172 13.17 -2.72 19.39
CA ILE A 172 13.86 -1.47 19.71
C ILE A 172 13.22 -0.40 18.84
N ILE A 173 12.75 0.67 19.48
CA ILE A 173 12.26 1.87 18.78
C ILE A 173 13.48 2.75 18.51
N ASP A 174 13.60 3.23 17.28
CA ASP A 174 14.68 4.12 16.88
C ASP A 174 14.69 5.40 17.72
N SER A 175 15.89 5.89 18.07
CA SER A 175 16.05 7.03 18.96
C SER A 175 15.48 8.33 18.38
N ALA A 176 15.44 8.47 17.04
CA ALA A 176 14.83 9.59 16.36
C ALA A 176 13.31 9.66 16.55
N TYR A 177 12.67 8.54 16.92
CA TYR A 177 11.22 8.42 17.13
C TYR A 177 10.88 8.04 18.58
N SER A 178 11.69 8.52 19.52
CA SER A 178 11.61 8.18 20.95
C SER A 178 10.32 8.60 21.66
N LYS A 179 9.43 9.39 21.03
CA LYS A 179 8.10 9.74 21.57
C LYS A 179 7.38 8.52 22.16
N TYR A 180 7.36 7.41 21.42
CA TYR A 180 6.65 6.20 21.82
C TYR A 180 7.49 5.24 22.68
N ALA A 181 8.79 5.51 22.85
CA ALA A 181 9.64 4.75 23.76
C ALA A 181 9.35 5.10 25.23
N TRP A 182 8.91 6.33 25.50
CA TRP A 182 8.76 6.85 26.87
C TRP A 182 7.32 7.20 27.24
N SER A 183 6.43 7.38 26.26
CA SER A 183 5.03 7.76 26.47
C SER A 183 4.08 6.69 25.96
N GLN A 184 3.12 6.29 26.80
CA GLN A 184 1.98 5.48 26.38
C GLN A 184 0.88 6.41 25.86
N SER A 185 0.73 6.48 24.55
CA SER A 185 -0.27 7.33 23.89
C SER A 185 -1.37 6.46 23.29
N LEU A 186 -2.03 5.66 24.14
CA LEU A 186 -3.17 4.83 23.72
C LEU A 186 -4.23 5.70 23.04
N HIS A 187 -4.85 5.17 21.98
CA HIS A 187 -5.82 5.87 21.14
C HIS A 187 -5.24 6.93 20.20
N GLU A 188 -3.92 7.09 20.17
CA GLU A 188 -3.24 7.78 19.06
C GLU A 188 -2.98 6.77 17.94
N ALA A 189 -3.50 7.03 16.74
CA ALA A 189 -3.43 6.10 15.61
C ALA A 189 -2.00 5.60 15.29
N GLY A 190 -1.00 6.49 15.39
CA GLY A 190 0.40 6.12 15.18
C GLY A 190 0.96 5.19 16.26
N TYR A 191 0.56 5.38 17.52
CA TYR A 191 0.96 4.53 18.64
C TYR A 191 0.27 3.15 18.56
N ASP A 192 -1.03 3.15 18.27
CA ASP A 192 -1.81 1.90 18.13
C ASP A 192 -1.31 1.07 16.93
N SER A 193 -0.93 1.70 15.83
CA SER A 193 -0.32 1.03 14.67
C SER A 193 1.02 0.36 15.05
N MET A 194 1.85 1.04 15.85
CA MET A 194 3.10 0.47 16.35
C MET A 194 2.83 -0.74 17.25
N LEU A 195 1.87 -0.63 18.18
CA LEU A 195 1.50 -1.74 19.05
C LEU A 195 0.94 -2.94 18.29
N ALA A 196 0.18 -2.72 17.20
CA ALA A 196 -0.31 -3.79 16.34
C ALA A 196 0.86 -4.48 15.60
N ALA A 197 1.83 -3.74 15.10
CA ALA A 197 3.03 -4.32 14.47
C ALA A 197 3.87 -5.14 15.47
N ILE A 198 4.07 -4.64 16.68
CA ILE A 198 4.79 -5.36 17.75
C ILE A 198 4.07 -6.66 18.10
N LEU A 199 2.74 -6.59 18.27
CA LEU A 199 1.87 -7.73 18.54
C LEU A 199 2.03 -8.80 17.46
N PHE A 200 1.94 -8.41 16.17
CA PHE A 200 2.11 -9.32 15.04
C PHE A 200 3.47 -10.04 15.05
N ILE A 201 4.56 -9.28 15.20
CA ILE A 201 5.93 -9.82 15.18
C ILE A 201 6.16 -10.78 16.35
N LYS A 202 5.70 -10.43 17.55
CA LYS A 202 5.86 -11.28 18.74
C LYS A 202 5.06 -12.58 18.64
N LEU A 203 3.80 -12.51 18.24
CA LEU A 203 2.96 -13.70 18.06
C LEU A 203 3.53 -14.64 17.00
N SER A 204 3.97 -14.08 15.87
CA SER A 204 4.63 -14.82 14.79
C SER A 204 5.83 -15.61 15.29
N ALA A 205 6.72 -14.97 16.05
CA ALA A 205 7.90 -15.62 16.61
C ALA A 205 7.56 -16.66 17.70
N GLN A 206 6.52 -16.43 18.50
CA GLN A 206 6.07 -17.41 19.50
C GLN A 206 5.49 -18.67 18.87
N LEU A 207 4.62 -18.51 17.86
CA LEU A 207 4.07 -19.66 17.12
C LEU A 207 5.19 -20.52 16.54
N HIS A 208 6.24 -19.88 16.01
CA HIS A 208 7.45 -20.57 15.55
C HIS A 208 8.16 -21.32 16.66
N LYS A 209 8.45 -20.65 17.79
CA LYS A 209 9.15 -21.25 18.92
C LYS A 209 8.39 -22.43 19.55
N GLU A 210 7.06 -22.35 19.61
CA GLU A 210 6.22 -23.37 20.22
C GLU A 210 5.98 -24.58 19.31
N GLY A 211 6.51 -24.58 18.08
CA GLY A 211 6.25 -25.63 17.10
C GLY A 211 4.78 -25.69 16.67
N LYS A 212 4.00 -24.65 17.01
CA LYS A 212 2.61 -24.46 16.55
C LYS A 212 2.54 -23.89 15.14
N MET A 213 3.69 -23.65 14.52
CA MET A 213 3.74 -23.31 13.10
C MET A 213 3.24 -24.48 12.26
N PRO A 214 2.28 -24.24 11.38
CA PRO A 214 1.80 -25.27 10.48
C PRO A 214 2.88 -25.64 9.44
N GLY A 215 2.91 -26.91 9.02
CA GLY A 215 4.13 -27.72 8.81
C GLY A 215 5.07 -27.37 7.64
N ASN A 216 4.80 -26.33 6.84
CA ASN A 216 5.64 -25.98 5.70
C ASN A 216 6.30 -24.61 5.89
N THR A 217 7.59 -24.59 6.25
CA THR A 217 8.41 -23.39 6.45
C THR A 217 9.09 -22.88 5.18
N LYS A 218 8.98 -23.64 4.08
CA LYS A 218 9.53 -23.27 2.79
C LYS A 218 8.44 -22.59 1.97
N GLY A 219 8.58 -21.29 1.81
CA GLY A 219 7.96 -20.65 0.66
C GLY A 219 8.72 -19.39 0.25
N THR A 220 8.57 -19.05 -1.01
CA THR A 220 9.24 -17.89 -1.62
C THR A 220 8.22 -16.81 -1.98
N LEU A 221 8.64 -15.54 -1.98
CA LEU A 221 7.80 -14.42 -2.44
C LEU A 221 7.24 -14.65 -3.86
N ARG A 222 8.01 -15.35 -4.70
CA ARG A 222 7.63 -15.75 -6.06
C ARG A 222 6.48 -16.75 -6.10
N GLU A 223 6.37 -17.63 -5.10
CA GLU A 223 5.30 -18.64 -5.02
C GLU A 223 3.94 -18.02 -4.69
N MET A 224 3.89 -16.79 -4.17
CA MET A 224 2.63 -16.19 -3.74
C MET A 224 2.00 -15.20 -4.72
N ASN A 225 2.59 -14.94 -5.89
CA ASN A 225 2.10 -13.95 -6.87
C ASN A 225 1.69 -12.57 -6.28
N ILE A 226 2.12 -12.23 -5.06
CA ILE A 226 1.84 -10.92 -4.43
C ILE A 226 2.51 -9.78 -5.23
N GLY A 227 3.49 -10.12 -6.08
CA GLY A 227 4.20 -9.19 -6.96
C GLY A 227 3.53 -8.90 -8.31
N ILE A 228 2.39 -9.49 -8.66
CA ILE A 228 1.70 -9.14 -9.92
C ILE A 228 0.21 -9.00 -9.65
N ALA A 229 -0.20 -7.80 -9.24
CA ALA A 229 -1.50 -7.33 -9.68
C ALA A 229 -1.46 -7.40 -11.21
N ASN A 230 -2.30 -8.25 -11.80
CA ASN A 230 -2.43 -8.36 -13.25
C ASN A 230 -2.68 -6.97 -13.85
N GLY A 231 -1.60 -6.36 -14.33
CA GLY A 231 -1.53 -5.52 -15.51
C GLY A 231 -2.44 -4.29 -15.62
N GLN A 232 -3.06 -3.78 -14.57
CA GLN A 232 -3.73 -2.48 -14.66
C GLN A 232 -3.26 -1.57 -13.50
N PRO A 233 -2.41 -0.56 -13.78
CA PRO A 233 -2.16 0.50 -12.83
C PRO A 233 -3.45 1.29 -12.67
N PHE A 234 -4.25 0.95 -11.66
CA PHE A 234 -5.37 1.80 -11.28
C PHE A 234 -4.77 2.98 -10.52
N SER A 235 -4.81 4.19 -11.09
CA SER A 235 -4.72 5.34 -10.20
C SER A 235 -5.98 5.31 -9.32
N VAL A 236 -5.87 5.71 -8.05
CA VAL A 236 -7.08 5.93 -7.23
C VAL A 236 -8.10 6.80 -7.99
N GLN A 237 -7.63 7.75 -8.81
CA GLN A 237 -8.47 8.58 -9.68
C GLN A 237 -9.28 7.79 -10.72
N ASP A 238 -8.76 6.70 -11.28
CA ASP A 238 -9.47 5.88 -12.26
C ASP A 238 -10.63 5.10 -11.63
N LEU A 239 -10.52 4.77 -10.35
CA LEU A 239 -11.61 4.15 -9.59
C LEU A 239 -12.75 5.13 -9.30
N PHE A 240 -12.47 6.44 -9.21
CA PHE A 240 -13.50 7.48 -9.09
C PHE A 240 -14.35 7.64 -10.35
N ASN A 241 -13.82 7.33 -11.54
CA ASN A 241 -14.49 7.57 -12.82
C ASN A 241 -15.35 6.39 -13.30
N SER A 242 -15.13 5.15 -12.84
CA SER A 242 -15.92 4.01 -13.30
C SER A 242 -17.39 4.06 -12.85
N VAL A 243 -17.70 4.82 -11.79
CA VAL A 243 -19.05 4.99 -11.25
C VAL A 243 -19.88 6.03 -12.01
N THR A 244 -19.28 6.89 -12.84
CA THR A 244 -20.03 7.91 -13.59
C THR A 244 -20.48 7.48 -14.99
N ASN A 245 -19.90 6.39 -15.53
CA ASN A 245 -20.17 5.93 -16.90
C ASN A 245 -20.79 4.53 -17.01
N GLY A 246 -21.36 3.99 -15.93
CA GLY A 246 -22.11 2.73 -15.91
C GLY A 246 -23.46 2.77 -16.63
N ARG A 247 -23.49 3.16 -17.92
CA ARG A 247 -24.63 2.89 -18.79
C ARG A 247 -24.17 2.64 -20.23
N SER A 248 -24.16 1.36 -20.58
CA SER A 248 -24.22 0.80 -21.95
C SER A 248 -22.91 0.83 -22.78
N LYS A 249 -22.31 -0.35 -23.01
CA LYS A 249 -22.60 -1.14 -24.23
C LYS A 249 -21.86 -2.48 -24.25
N ARG A 250 -22.54 -3.42 -24.88
CA ARG A 250 -22.25 -4.83 -25.13
C ARG A 250 -21.50 -4.98 -26.47
N ALA A 251 -20.60 -5.97 -26.50
CA ALA A 251 -20.03 -6.69 -27.65
C ALA A 251 -19.15 -5.92 -28.66
N GLN A 252 -17.95 -6.45 -28.95
CA GLN A 252 -17.76 -7.35 -30.10
C GLN A 252 -16.33 -7.92 -30.15
N SER A 253 -16.28 -9.21 -30.43
CA SER A 253 -15.14 -10.02 -30.83
C SER A 253 -14.63 -9.62 -32.22
N THR A 254 -13.30 -9.57 -32.40
CA THR A 254 -12.65 -9.87 -33.69
C THR A 254 -11.28 -10.51 -33.47
N SER A 255 -11.06 -11.59 -34.21
CA SER A 255 -9.91 -12.49 -34.29
C SER A 255 -8.82 -12.03 -35.28
N SER A 256 -7.70 -12.77 -35.28
CA SER A 256 -6.52 -12.79 -36.19
C SER A 256 -5.48 -11.70 -35.95
N ASP A 257 -4.16 -11.97 -35.91
CA ASP A 257 -3.38 -12.81 -36.83
C ASP A 257 -2.05 -13.35 -36.23
N LYS A 258 -1.49 -14.39 -36.86
CA LYS A 258 -0.26 -15.12 -36.50
C LYS A 258 1.01 -14.50 -37.11
N GLY A 259 2.15 -14.70 -36.45
CA GLY A 259 3.51 -14.63 -37.02
C GLY A 259 4.55 -14.67 -35.88
N ASP A 260 5.15 -15.81 -35.54
CA ASP A 260 6.30 -16.51 -36.14
C ASP A 260 7.64 -16.07 -35.53
N GLY A 261 8.55 -17.04 -35.38
CA GLY A 261 9.59 -17.12 -34.37
C GLY A 261 10.81 -16.22 -34.54
N GLY A 262 11.52 -16.01 -33.43
CA GLY A 262 12.72 -15.17 -33.41
C GLY A 262 13.47 -15.15 -32.07
N LYS A 263 14.22 -16.23 -31.81
CA LYS A 263 15.49 -16.34 -31.08
C LYS A 263 15.67 -15.62 -29.73
N ASP A 264 15.89 -16.47 -28.72
CA ASP A 264 16.56 -16.14 -27.46
C ASP A 264 17.81 -15.30 -27.69
N SER A 265 17.83 -14.12 -27.07
CA SER A 265 19.04 -13.37 -26.82
C SER A 265 19.11 -13.07 -25.33
N ASP A 266 20.06 -13.72 -24.67
CA ASP A 266 20.46 -13.50 -23.28
C ASP A 266 20.68 -12.00 -23.01
N ILE A 267 19.72 -11.40 -22.31
CA ILE A 267 19.91 -10.06 -21.73
C ILE A 267 20.56 -10.26 -20.37
N HIS A 268 21.89 -10.11 -20.37
CA HIS A 268 22.66 -9.79 -19.18
C HIS A 268 21.99 -8.61 -18.46
N SER A 269 21.36 -8.89 -17.32
CA SER A 269 20.86 -7.85 -16.42
C SER A 269 22.07 -7.11 -15.84
N PRO A 270 22.14 -5.77 -15.89
CA PRO A 270 23.23 -5.03 -15.28
C PRO A 270 23.20 -5.26 -13.76
N GLU A 271 24.33 -5.71 -13.22
CA GLU A 271 24.62 -5.75 -11.80
C GLU A 271 24.54 -4.32 -11.23
N GLY A 272 23.37 -4.00 -10.69
CA GLY A 272 23.06 -2.72 -10.10
C GLY A 272 21.71 -2.77 -9.40
N SER A 273 21.40 -3.90 -8.75
CA SER A 273 20.25 -3.94 -7.84
C SER A 273 20.57 -3.00 -6.70
N LEU A 274 19.85 -1.89 -6.61
CA LEU A 274 19.69 -1.20 -5.35
C LEU A 274 19.25 -2.28 -4.36
N GLY A 275 20.11 -2.60 -3.39
CA GLY A 275 19.86 -3.66 -2.41
C GLY A 275 18.49 -3.45 -1.78
N SER A 276 17.86 -4.54 -1.30
CA SER A 276 16.60 -4.41 -0.58
C SER A 276 16.76 -3.26 0.42
N LEU A 277 15.85 -2.28 0.41
CA LEU A 277 15.86 -1.11 1.31
C LEU A 277 15.89 -1.51 2.80
N ALA A 278 15.83 -2.80 3.10
CA ALA A 278 15.85 -3.45 4.40
C ALA A 278 17.03 -4.44 4.59
N GLU A 279 18.18 -4.25 3.95
CA GLU A 279 19.39 -4.92 4.44
C GLU A 279 19.72 -4.38 5.84
N SER A 280 19.25 -5.10 6.86
CA SER A 280 19.59 -4.79 8.23
C SER A 280 21.11 -4.83 8.38
N ALA A 281 21.70 -3.74 8.86
CA ALA A 281 23.13 -3.68 9.20
C ALA A 281 23.54 -4.76 10.23
N ASN A 282 22.57 -5.45 10.85
CA ASN A 282 22.80 -6.57 11.75
C ASN A 282 22.63 -7.92 11.05
N GLY A 283 23.75 -8.59 10.77
CA GLY A 283 23.78 -9.90 10.12
C GLY A 283 22.94 -10.98 10.81
N ALA A 284 22.84 -10.95 12.15
CA ALA A 284 22.03 -11.91 12.90
C ALA A 284 20.51 -11.72 12.66
N VAL A 285 20.06 -10.46 12.55
CA VAL A 285 18.66 -10.17 12.19
C VAL A 285 18.39 -10.62 10.75
N ALA A 286 19.32 -10.37 9.83
CA ALA A 286 19.21 -10.83 8.45
C ALA A 286 19.12 -12.36 8.35
N ASP A 287 19.89 -13.11 9.15
CA ASP A 287 19.78 -14.57 9.27
C ASP A 287 18.43 -15.02 9.81
N MET A 288 17.92 -14.35 10.85
CA MET A 288 16.61 -14.66 11.43
C MET A 288 15.48 -14.41 10.43
N VAL A 289 15.53 -13.30 9.69
CA VAL A 289 14.62 -13.02 8.59
C VAL A 289 14.75 -14.10 7.52
N ARG A 290 15.99 -14.46 7.11
CA ARG A 290 16.26 -15.51 6.12
C ARG A 290 15.61 -16.84 6.48
N ASN A 291 15.62 -17.19 7.75
CA ASN A 291 15.08 -18.44 8.27
C ASN A 291 13.60 -18.34 8.70
N GLY A 292 12.94 -17.19 8.52
CA GLY A 292 11.52 -17.02 8.86
C GLY A 292 11.23 -17.07 10.36
N LEU A 293 12.22 -16.73 11.20
CA LEU A 293 12.13 -16.81 12.68
C LEU A 293 11.40 -15.62 13.31
N LEU A 294 11.23 -14.53 12.57
CA LEU A 294 10.53 -13.31 13.01
C LEU A 294 9.12 -13.24 12.43
N VAL A 295 9.03 -13.26 11.10
CA VAL A 295 7.78 -13.31 10.34
C VAL A 295 7.82 -14.56 9.47
N PRO A 296 6.74 -15.35 9.41
CA PRO A 296 6.70 -16.58 8.63
C PRO A 296 6.99 -16.33 7.16
N ARG A 297 7.62 -17.31 6.52
CA ARG A 297 7.83 -17.25 5.08
C ARG A 297 6.49 -17.27 4.36
N PHE A 298 6.37 -16.35 3.43
CA PHE A 298 5.36 -16.36 2.40
C PHE A 298 5.26 -17.73 1.75
N GLY A 299 4.05 -18.28 1.60
CA GLY A 299 3.77 -19.64 1.14
C GLY A 299 3.63 -20.68 2.27
N SER A 300 4.00 -20.32 3.51
CA SER A 300 3.71 -21.18 4.65
C SER A 300 2.21 -21.22 4.97
N GLU A 301 1.76 -22.33 5.55
CA GLU A 301 0.37 -22.55 5.94
C GLU A 301 -0.13 -21.51 6.97
N PHE A 302 0.78 -20.77 7.63
CA PHE A 302 0.45 -19.61 8.45
C PHE A 302 -0.42 -18.60 7.69
N TRP A 303 -0.06 -18.27 6.45
CA TRP A 303 -0.80 -17.26 5.69
C TRP A 303 -2.18 -17.75 5.25
N ASN A 304 -2.38 -19.06 5.11
CA ASN A 304 -3.70 -19.64 4.83
C ASN A 304 -4.62 -19.58 6.05
N ILE A 305 -4.05 -19.74 7.25
CA ILE A 305 -4.79 -19.74 8.51
C ILE A 305 -5.13 -18.32 8.97
N TYR A 306 -4.14 -17.42 8.93
CA TYR A 306 -4.20 -16.10 9.54
C TYR A 306 -4.34 -14.95 8.54
N GLY A 307 -3.91 -15.15 7.29
CA GLY A 307 -4.02 -14.17 6.24
C GLY A 307 -5.47 -13.98 5.81
N ASN A 308 -5.86 -12.73 5.57
CA ASN A 308 -7.15 -12.34 5.01
C ASN A 308 -8.36 -12.75 5.87
N LYS A 309 -8.13 -13.03 7.16
CA LYS A 309 -9.16 -13.30 8.16
C LYS A 309 -9.28 -12.09 9.10
N LEU A 310 -10.41 -11.40 9.06
CA LEU A 310 -10.67 -10.21 9.88
C LEU A 310 -11.70 -10.51 10.97
N ARG A 311 -11.53 -9.90 12.15
CA ARG A 311 -12.55 -9.92 13.20
C ARG A 311 -13.51 -8.75 12.95
N VAL A 312 -14.83 -9.00 12.96
CA VAL A 312 -15.84 -7.98 12.61
C VAL A 312 -16.73 -7.56 13.79
N PHE A 313 -16.70 -8.30 14.89
CA PHE A 313 -17.48 -7.97 16.09
C PHE A 313 -16.66 -8.14 17.36
N GLY A 314 -16.80 -7.18 18.29
CA GLY A 314 -16.09 -7.17 19.57
C GLY A 314 -16.65 -8.14 20.62
N THR A 315 -17.87 -8.64 20.45
CA THR A 315 -18.62 -9.41 21.47
C THR A 315 -19.10 -10.79 21.00
N HIS A 316 -19.36 -10.96 19.71
CA HIS A 316 -19.59 -12.27 19.07
C HIS A 316 -18.53 -12.49 18.01
N GLU A 317 -18.02 -13.71 17.88
CA GLU A 317 -16.78 -14.01 17.16
C GLU A 317 -16.96 -14.08 15.63
N GLY A 318 -17.53 -13.05 15.02
CA GLY A 318 -17.69 -12.98 13.57
C GLY A 318 -16.33 -12.84 12.88
N ILE A 319 -16.05 -13.76 11.95
CA ILE A 319 -14.88 -13.73 11.08
C ILE A 319 -15.34 -13.34 9.67
N LEU A 320 -14.65 -12.38 9.07
CA LEU A 320 -14.78 -12.05 7.65
C LEU A 320 -13.56 -12.55 6.91
N ASP A 321 -13.79 -13.52 6.03
CA ASP A 321 -12.75 -14.08 5.16
C ASP A 321 -12.71 -13.34 3.83
N LEU A 322 -11.66 -12.56 3.55
CA LEU A 322 -11.53 -11.82 2.29
C LEU A 322 -11.29 -12.75 1.08
N GLY A 323 -10.90 -14.01 1.31
CA GLY A 323 -10.60 -15.00 0.29
C GLY A 323 -9.21 -15.62 0.45
N GLU A 324 -8.95 -16.66 -0.34
CA GLU A 324 -7.62 -17.25 -0.47
C GLU A 324 -6.66 -16.28 -1.17
N MET A 325 -5.35 -16.44 -0.94
CA MET A 325 -4.35 -15.64 -1.65
C MET A 325 -4.48 -15.90 -3.15
N ILE A 326 -4.44 -14.83 -3.94
CA ILE A 326 -4.68 -14.89 -5.38
C ILE A 326 -3.51 -15.64 -6.05
N GLY A 327 -3.64 -16.96 -6.19
CA GLY A 327 -2.96 -17.73 -7.23
C GLY A 327 -3.80 -17.64 -8.50
N GLU A 328 -3.17 -17.39 -9.65
CA GLU A 328 -3.82 -17.13 -10.93
C GLU A 328 -5.11 -17.95 -11.17
N VAL A 329 -6.19 -17.25 -11.53
CA VAL A 329 -7.20 -17.80 -12.43
C VAL A 329 -7.01 -17.12 -13.77
N ILE A 330 -6.26 -17.82 -14.64
CA ILE A 330 -6.18 -17.78 -16.12
C ILE A 330 -6.13 -16.40 -16.79
#